data_AF-A0A4U3KLT5-F1
#
_entry.id   AF-A0A4U3KLT5-F1
#
_cell.length_a   1.000
_cell.length_b   1.000
_cell.length_c   1.000
_cell.angle_alpha   90.00
_cell.angle_beta   90.00
_cell.angle_gamma   90.00
#
_symmetry.space_group_name_H-M   'P 1'
#
loop_
_entity.id
_entity.type
_entity.pdbx_description
1 polymer ?
#
loop_
_entity_poly.entity_id
_entity_poly.type
_entity_poly.pdbx_seq_one_letter_code
_entity_poly.pdbx_strand_id
1 'polypeptide(L)'
;KYLEPAEFKEALLDEDTVVIDARNDYEYDLGHFRGAVRPDIRSFRELPQWIRENKEQFMDKKIVTYCTGGIRCEKFSGWLLKEGFEDVAQLHGGIANYGKNPETRGELWDGKMYVFDDRISVEINHVDKKVIGKDWFDGTPCERYINCANPECNRQILTSEENEHKHLGGCSLECSQHPANRYVKKYNLTEAEVAERLALLEAVEV
;
A
#
# COMPACT_ATOMS: atom_id res chain seq x y z
N LYS A 1 -16.22 -14.64 -11.52
CA LYS A 1 -15.34 -15.31 -12.52
C LYS A 1 -13.88 -15.22 -12.08
N TYR A 2 -13.03 -16.20 -12.40
CA TYR A 2 -11.58 -16.08 -12.20
C TYR A 2 -10.92 -15.67 -13.51
N LEU A 3 -9.94 -14.76 -13.44
CA LEU A 3 -9.03 -14.44 -14.54
C LEU A 3 -7.64 -14.98 -14.17
N GLU A 4 -7.06 -15.76 -15.08
CA GLU A 4 -5.64 -16.11 -14.99
C GLU A 4 -4.76 -14.87 -15.20
N PRO A 5 -3.49 -14.89 -14.78
CA PRO A 5 -2.62 -13.71 -14.85
C PRO A 5 -2.58 -13.01 -16.21
N ALA A 6 -2.49 -13.77 -17.31
CA ALA A 6 -2.49 -13.19 -18.66
C ALA A 6 -3.84 -12.51 -18.98
N GLU A 7 -4.97 -13.15 -18.67
CA GLU A 7 -6.29 -12.55 -18.87
C GLU A 7 -6.51 -11.32 -18.00
N PHE A 8 -5.95 -11.30 -16.78
CA PHE A 8 -5.99 -10.14 -15.91
C PHE A 8 -5.16 -8.98 -16.46
N LYS A 9 -4.00 -9.26 -17.08
CA LYS A 9 -3.21 -8.25 -17.77
C LYS A 9 -3.99 -7.61 -18.91
N GLU A 10 -4.70 -8.40 -19.73
CA GLU A 10 -5.58 -7.85 -20.77
C GLU A 10 -6.71 -7.01 -20.16
N ALA A 11 -7.31 -7.47 -19.06
CA ALA A 11 -8.35 -6.73 -18.35
C ALA A 11 -7.88 -5.40 -17.74
N LEU A 12 -6.60 -5.27 -17.39
CA LEU A 12 -6.00 -3.99 -16.95
C LEU A 12 -5.90 -2.95 -18.07
N LEU A 13 -5.82 -3.40 -19.33
CA LEU A 13 -5.64 -2.55 -20.51
C LEU A 13 -6.96 -2.23 -21.22
N ASP A 14 -8.05 -2.84 -20.78
CA ASP A 14 -9.39 -2.69 -21.33
C ASP A 14 -10.10 -1.47 -20.73
N GLU A 15 -10.51 -0.52 -21.57
CA GLU A 15 -11.15 0.74 -21.16
C GLU A 15 -12.55 0.54 -20.54
N ASP A 16 -13.21 -0.59 -20.87
CA ASP A 16 -14.52 -0.97 -20.33
C ASP A 16 -14.41 -1.80 -19.04
N THR A 17 -13.17 -2.08 -18.59
CA THR A 17 -12.90 -2.78 -17.33
C THR A 17 -12.43 -1.80 -16.25
N VAL A 18 -12.99 -1.94 -15.05
CA VAL A 18 -12.49 -1.29 -13.84
C VAL A 18 -11.80 -2.32 -12.97
N VAL A 19 -10.53 -2.09 -12.69
CA VAL A 19 -9.77 -2.90 -11.74
C VAL A 19 -9.75 -2.23 -10.37
N ILE A 20 -10.21 -2.93 -9.34
CA ILE A 20 -10.32 -2.42 -7.97
C ILE A 20 -9.33 -3.13 -7.06
N ASP A 21 -8.51 -2.37 -6.34
CA ASP A 21 -7.66 -2.90 -5.28
C ASP A 21 -8.49 -3.18 -4.02
N ALA A 22 -8.62 -4.45 -3.63
CA ALA A 22 -9.35 -4.85 -2.43
C ALA A 22 -8.47 -4.90 -1.17
N ARG A 23 -7.32 -4.20 -1.18
CA ARG A 23 -6.39 -4.13 -0.07
C ARG A 23 -6.58 -2.85 0.76
N ASN A 24 -5.83 -2.73 1.85
CA ASN A 24 -5.84 -1.52 2.67
C ASN A 24 -4.98 -0.42 2.02
N ASP A 25 -5.19 0.83 2.40
CA ASP A 25 -4.45 2.02 1.92
C ASP A 25 -2.92 1.84 1.89
N TYR A 26 -2.31 1.43 3.01
CA TYR A 26 -0.86 1.24 3.11
C TYR A 26 -0.33 0.15 2.16
N GLU A 27 -1.15 -0.82 1.77
CA GLU A 27 -0.75 -1.84 0.80
C GLU A 27 -0.74 -1.28 -0.62
N TYR A 28 -1.68 -0.37 -0.95
CA TYR A 28 -1.76 0.31 -2.24
C TYR A 28 -0.64 1.35 -2.40
N ASP A 29 -0.37 2.12 -1.35
CA ASP A 29 0.59 3.22 -1.40
C ASP A 29 2.04 2.73 -1.58
N LEU A 30 2.33 1.49 -1.18
CA LEU A 30 3.63 0.83 -1.46
C LEU A 30 3.73 0.31 -2.89
N GLY A 31 2.63 -0.19 -3.44
CA GLY A 31 2.61 -0.76 -4.79
C GLY A 31 1.21 -1.21 -5.20
N HIS A 32 0.87 -1.05 -6.47
CA HIS A 32 -0.43 -1.40 -7.04
C HIS A 32 -0.32 -1.63 -8.55
N PHE A 33 -1.37 -2.19 -9.16
CA PHE A 33 -1.44 -2.29 -10.61
C PHE A 33 -1.72 -0.93 -11.23
N ARG A 34 -0.99 -0.59 -12.29
CA ARG A 34 -1.19 0.65 -13.04
C ARG A 34 -2.63 0.77 -13.53
N GLY A 35 -3.26 1.90 -13.25
CA GLY A 35 -4.66 2.15 -13.60
C GLY A 35 -5.70 1.53 -12.65
N ALA A 36 -5.27 0.75 -11.64
CA ALA A 36 -6.19 0.24 -10.64
C ALA A 36 -6.76 1.37 -9.76
N VAL A 37 -8.05 1.29 -9.51
CA VAL A 37 -8.77 2.18 -8.59
C VAL A 37 -8.27 1.93 -7.17
N ARG A 38 -7.91 3.02 -6.48
CA ARG A 38 -7.63 3.08 -5.04
C ARG A 38 -8.92 3.45 -4.31
N PRO A 39 -9.57 2.50 -3.59
CA PRO A 39 -10.66 2.87 -2.70
C PRO A 39 -10.13 3.74 -1.56
N ASP A 40 -10.88 4.76 -1.15
CA ASP A 40 -10.54 5.59 -0.01
C ASP A 40 -10.97 4.90 1.29
N ILE A 41 -10.24 3.85 1.65
CA ILE A 41 -10.52 2.98 2.81
C ILE A 41 -9.24 2.71 3.59
N ARG A 42 -9.38 2.60 4.91
CA ARG A 42 -8.28 2.15 5.79
C ARG A 42 -8.29 0.66 6.01
N SER A 43 -9.47 0.04 5.88
CA SER A 43 -9.63 -1.39 6.07
C SER A 43 -10.56 -2.01 5.04
N PHE A 44 -10.29 -3.25 4.65
CA PHE A 44 -11.16 -4.03 3.75
C PHE A 44 -12.64 -4.07 4.17
N ARG A 45 -12.96 -3.88 5.46
CA ARG A 45 -14.36 -3.87 5.95
C ARG A 45 -15.14 -2.65 5.49
N GLU A 46 -14.45 -1.56 5.15
CA GLU A 46 -15.06 -0.32 4.64
C GLU A 46 -15.34 -0.41 3.14
N LEU A 47 -14.66 -1.31 2.40
CA LEU A 47 -14.78 -1.43 0.96
C LEU A 47 -16.24 -1.60 0.46
N PRO A 48 -17.10 -2.43 1.08
CA PRO A 48 -18.50 -2.52 0.69
C PRO A 48 -19.25 -1.19 0.74
N GLN A 49 -19.00 -0.39 1.78
CA GLN A 49 -19.64 0.91 1.93
C GLN A 49 -19.13 1.90 0.88
N TRP A 50 -17.81 1.92 0.66
CA TRP A 50 -17.19 2.75 -0.35
C TRP A 50 -17.73 2.46 -1.76
N ILE A 51 -17.94 1.19 -2.12
CA ILE A 51 -18.55 0.83 -3.41
C ILE A 51 -19.97 1.35 -3.55
N ARG A 52 -20.79 1.30 -2.49
CA ARG A 52 -22.16 1.82 -2.55
C ARG A 52 -22.18 3.34 -2.77
N GLU A 53 -21.29 4.05 -2.11
CA GLU A 53 -21.14 5.51 -2.25
C GLU A 53 -20.61 5.92 -3.62
N ASN A 54 -19.87 5.03 -4.29
CA ASN A 54 -19.27 5.28 -5.61
C ASN A 54 -19.94 4.44 -6.73
N LYS A 55 -21.13 3.87 -6.48
CA LYS A 55 -21.76 2.85 -7.33
C LYS A 55 -21.86 3.27 -8.80
N GLU A 56 -22.22 4.53 -9.03
CA GLU A 56 -22.41 5.11 -10.37
C GLU A 56 -21.15 5.01 -11.26
N GLN A 57 -19.95 4.99 -10.67
CA GLN A 57 -18.69 4.87 -11.42
C GLN A 57 -18.46 3.47 -11.99
N PHE A 58 -19.20 2.48 -11.49
CA PHE A 58 -19.01 1.06 -11.81
C PHE A 58 -20.24 0.43 -12.46
N MET A 59 -21.36 1.17 -12.54
CA MET A 59 -22.53 0.72 -13.27
C MET A 59 -22.14 0.55 -14.75
N ASP A 60 -22.54 -0.58 -15.34
CA ASP A 60 -22.30 -0.96 -16.74
C ASP A 60 -20.84 -1.31 -17.11
N LYS A 61 -19.91 -1.31 -16.15
CA LYS A 61 -18.52 -1.74 -16.39
C LYS A 61 -18.26 -3.13 -15.84
N LYS A 62 -17.29 -3.81 -16.45
CA LYS A 62 -16.74 -5.05 -15.88
C LYS A 62 -15.88 -4.71 -14.67
N ILE A 63 -16.16 -5.32 -13.52
CA ILE A 63 -15.39 -5.11 -12.29
C ILE A 63 -14.45 -6.27 -12.09
N VAL A 64 -13.15 -5.98 -12.00
CA VAL A 64 -12.13 -6.97 -11.67
C VAL A 64 -11.45 -6.59 -10.36
N THR A 65 -11.50 -7.48 -9.38
CA THR A 65 -10.84 -7.24 -8.08
C THR A 65 -9.55 -8.04 -7.94
N TYR A 66 -8.58 -7.49 -7.22
CA TYR A 66 -7.38 -8.22 -6.82
C TYR A 66 -6.99 -7.94 -5.36
N CYS A 67 -6.20 -8.84 -4.80
CA CYS A 67 -5.53 -8.67 -3.51
C CYS A 67 -4.27 -9.54 -3.50
N THR A 68 -3.55 -9.59 -2.37
CA THR A 68 -2.26 -10.29 -2.24
C THR A 68 -2.30 -11.75 -2.73
N GLY A 69 -3.32 -12.52 -2.32
CA GLY A 69 -3.41 -13.96 -2.60
C GLY A 69 -4.82 -14.47 -2.90
N GLY A 70 -5.75 -13.59 -3.30
CA GLY A 70 -7.10 -13.95 -3.74
C GLY A 70 -8.18 -14.01 -2.64
N ILE A 71 -7.85 -14.38 -1.39
CA ILE A 71 -8.87 -14.65 -0.33
C ILE A 71 -9.85 -13.49 -0.08
N ARG A 72 -9.39 -12.24 -0.07
CA ARG A 72 -10.29 -11.06 0.09
C ARG A 72 -11.23 -10.92 -1.10
N CYS A 73 -10.74 -11.21 -2.30
CA CYS A 73 -11.49 -11.12 -3.55
C CYS A 73 -12.59 -12.18 -3.63
N GLU A 74 -12.40 -13.36 -3.01
CA GLU A 74 -13.45 -14.38 -2.94
C GLU A 74 -14.70 -13.85 -2.24
N LYS A 75 -14.49 -13.18 -1.10
CA LYS A 75 -15.58 -12.59 -0.34
C LYS A 75 -16.17 -11.39 -1.05
N PHE A 76 -15.32 -10.55 -1.62
CA PHE A 76 -15.72 -9.29 -2.23
C PHE A 76 -16.47 -9.48 -3.55
N SER A 77 -16.00 -10.36 -4.43
CA SER A 77 -16.69 -10.68 -5.68
C SER A 77 -18.06 -11.30 -5.43
N GLY A 78 -18.18 -12.20 -4.45
CA GLY A 78 -19.47 -12.73 -4.02
C GLY A 78 -20.41 -11.68 -3.42
N TRP A 79 -19.87 -10.62 -2.80
CA TRP A 79 -20.66 -9.50 -2.32
C TRP A 79 -21.11 -8.58 -3.47
N LEU A 80 -20.23 -8.25 -4.43
CA LEU A 80 -20.56 -7.42 -5.60
C LEU A 80 -21.72 -8.02 -6.40
N LEU A 81 -21.69 -9.35 -6.65
CA LEU A 81 -22.77 -10.05 -7.33
C LEU A 81 -24.12 -9.90 -6.58
N LYS A 82 -24.10 -9.91 -5.25
CA LYS A 82 -25.32 -9.72 -4.42
C LYS A 82 -25.84 -8.28 -4.44
N GLU A 83 -24.97 -7.30 -4.65
CA GLU A 83 -25.35 -5.88 -4.77
C GLU A 83 -25.86 -5.52 -6.18
N GLY A 84 -25.88 -6.50 -7.09
CA GLY A 84 -26.45 -6.37 -8.44
C GLY A 84 -25.44 -6.05 -9.54
N PHE A 85 -24.13 -6.17 -9.28
CA PHE A 85 -23.13 -6.11 -10.35
C PHE A 85 -23.12 -7.42 -11.12
N GLU A 86 -23.25 -7.38 -12.44
CA GLU A 86 -23.40 -8.58 -13.27
C GLU A 86 -22.06 -9.14 -13.76
N ASP A 87 -21.16 -8.27 -14.24
CA ASP A 87 -19.85 -8.68 -14.76
C ASP A 87 -18.74 -8.46 -13.71
N VAL A 88 -18.54 -9.49 -12.88
CA VAL A 88 -17.55 -9.48 -11.80
C VAL A 88 -16.52 -10.60 -11.98
N ALA A 89 -15.25 -10.22 -12.02
CA ALA A 89 -14.12 -11.13 -12.04
C ALA A 89 -13.09 -10.82 -10.95
N GLN A 90 -12.16 -11.76 -10.74
CA GLN A 90 -11.05 -11.58 -9.81
C GLN A 90 -9.77 -12.23 -10.32
N LEU A 91 -8.62 -11.67 -9.94
CA LEU A 91 -7.31 -12.26 -10.25
C LEU A 91 -7.13 -13.58 -9.49
N HIS A 92 -6.98 -14.67 -10.24
CA HIS A 92 -6.77 -16.00 -9.69
C HIS A 92 -5.40 -16.11 -9.00
N GLY A 93 -5.39 -16.48 -7.72
CA GLY A 93 -4.18 -16.55 -6.91
C GLY A 93 -3.58 -15.20 -6.51
N GLY A 94 -4.24 -14.09 -6.85
CA GLY A 94 -3.82 -12.72 -6.48
C GLY A 94 -2.48 -12.29 -7.08
N ILE A 95 -1.98 -11.16 -6.55
CA ILE A 95 -0.72 -10.54 -6.99
C ILE A 95 0.46 -11.53 -6.88
N ALA A 96 0.47 -12.37 -5.86
CA ALA A 96 1.52 -13.37 -5.65
C ALA A 96 1.61 -14.40 -6.79
N ASN A 97 0.48 -14.80 -7.38
CA ASN A 97 0.46 -15.68 -8.55
C ASN A 97 0.85 -14.91 -9.82
N TYR A 98 0.36 -13.69 -9.98
CA TYR A 98 0.68 -12.82 -11.11
C TYR A 98 2.20 -12.58 -11.23
N GLY A 99 2.88 -12.22 -10.15
CA GLY A 99 4.34 -12.02 -10.17
C GLY A 99 5.16 -13.26 -10.53
N LYS A 100 4.67 -14.46 -10.21
CA LYS A 100 5.34 -15.74 -10.49
C LYS A 100 5.04 -16.29 -11.88
N ASN A 101 4.01 -15.78 -12.54
CA ASN A 101 3.59 -16.28 -13.84
C ASN A 101 4.65 -15.91 -14.91
N PRO A 102 5.11 -16.89 -15.72
CA PRO A 102 6.22 -16.67 -16.65
C PRO A 102 5.88 -15.76 -17.85
N GLU A 103 4.60 -15.58 -18.16
CA GLU A 103 4.14 -14.72 -19.26
C GLU A 103 4.07 -13.26 -18.81
N THR A 104 3.46 -13.01 -17.66
CA THR A 104 3.29 -11.65 -17.14
C THR A 104 4.53 -11.12 -16.44
N ARG A 105 5.27 -11.96 -15.72
CA ARG A 105 6.49 -11.58 -14.97
C ARG A 105 6.30 -10.36 -14.06
N GLY A 106 5.07 -10.15 -13.58
CA GLY A 106 4.69 -9.00 -12.77
C GLY A 106 4.60 -7.66 -13.50
N GLU A 107 4.62 -7.63 -14.83
CA GLU A 107 4.48 -6.40 -15.62
C GLU A 107 3.20 -5.63 -15.26
N LEU A 108 3.23 -4.29 -15.35
CA LEU A 108 2.16 -3.36 -14.94
C LEU A 108 1.95 -3.22 -13.42
N TRP A 109 2.65 -4.01 -12.59
CA TRP A 109 2.72 -3.74 -11.16
C TRP A 109 3.77 -2.65 -10.89
N ASP A 110 3.36 -1.53 -10.32
CA ASP A 110 4.26 -0.46 -9.91
C ASP A 110 4.52 -0.59 -8.39
N GLY A 111 5.75 -0.35 -7.93
CA GLY A 111 6.16 -0.47 -6.52
C GLY A 111 6.38 -1.91 -6.03
N LYS A 112 6.25 -2.13 -4.72
CA LYS A 112 6.39 -3.45 -4.08
C LYS A 112 5.07 -3.95 -3.50
N MET A 113 4.94 -5.26 -3.36
CA MET A 113 3.77 -5.85 -2.69
C MET A 113 4.03 -6.00 -1.20
N TYR A 114 3.16 -5.41 -0.38
CA TYR A 114 3.16 -5.60 1.07
C TYR A 114 2.89 -7.07 1.43
N VAL A 115 3.65 -7.61 2.38
CA VAL A 115 3.45 -8.96 2.94
C VAL A 115 3.45 -8.90 4.47
N PHE A 116 2.66 -9.78 5.08
CA PHE A 116 2.40 -9.78 6.53
C PHE A 116 3.39 -10.67 7.31
N ASP A 117 4.67 -10.63 6.91
CA ASP A 117 5.77 -11.33 7.55
C ASP A 117 7.01 -10.44 7.64
N ASP A 118 8.11 -10.97 8.17
CA ASP A 118 9.34 -10.21 8.44
C ASP A 118 9.94 -9.50 7.22
N ARG A 119 9.57 -9.90 6.00
CA ARG A 119 10.04 -9.23 4.78
C ARG A 119 9.40 -7.87 4.58
N ILE A 120 8.19 -7.65 5.11
CA ILE A 120 7.31 -6.48 4.96
C ILE A 120 6.87 -6.19 3.52
N SER A 121 7.75 -6.37 2.54
CA SER A 121 7.46 -6.18 1.13
C SER A 121 8.26 -7.15 0.26
N VAL A 122 7.75 -7.45 -0.94
CA VAL A 122 8.44 -8.26 -1.95
C VAL A 122 8.31 -7.64 -3.33
N GLU A 123 9.31 -7.91 -4.15
CA GLU A 123 9.32 -7.57 -5.58
C GLU A 123 8.30 -8.42 -6.34
N ILE A 124 7.54 -7.79 -7.23
CA ILE A 124 6.57 -8.46 -8.12
C ILE A 124 6.98 -8.28 -9.58
N ASN A 125 7.26 -7.04 -9.98
CA ASN A 125 7.55 -6.70 -11.37
C ASN A 125 9.02 -6.95 -11.72
N HIS A 126 9.25 -7.80 -12.73
CA HIS A 126 10.57 -8.14 -13.25
C HIS A 126 10.79 -7.66 -14.70
N VAL A 127 9.99 -6.69 -15.15
CA VAL A 127 9.97 -6.14 -16.51
C VAL A 127 10.24 -4.63 -16.49
N ASP A 128 9.35 -3.83 -15.90
CA ASP A 128 9.37 -2.36 -15.93
C ASP A 128 9.24 -1.75 -14.53
N LYS A 129 10.23 -1.99 -13.67
CA LYS A 129 10.22 -1.57 -12.26
C LYS A 129 10.06 -0.06 -12.09
N LYS A 130 9.19 0.33 -11.17
CA LYS A 130 8.98 1.72 -10.74
C LYS A 130 8.83 1.78 -9.22
N VAL A 131 9.38 2.84 -8.63
CA VAL A 131 9.11 3.20 -7.24
C VAL A 131 7.99 4.23 -7.24
N ILE A 132 6.90 3.92 -6.55
CA ILE A 132 5.73 4.81 -6.45
C ILE A 132 5.40 5.22 -5.02
N GLY A 133 5.89 4.46 -4.04
CA GLY A 133 5.82 4.85 -2.65
C GLY A 133 6.61 6.14 -2.43
N LYS A 134 6.16 6.93 -1.46
CA LYS A 134 6.69 8.26 -1.17
C LYS A 134 7.08 8.34 0.29
N ASP A 135 8.25 8.90 0.53
CA ASP A 135 8.70 9.21 1.88
C ASP A 135 7.71 10.16 2.55
N TRP A 136 7.38 9.83 3.79
CA TRP A 136 6.38 10.52 4.59
C TRP A 136 6.68 12.01 4.80
N PHE A 137 7.96 12.41 4.82
CA PHE A 137 8.36 13.77 5.17
C PHE A 137 8.60 14.67 3.97
N ASP A 138 9.21 14.14 2.90
CA ASP A 138 9.63 14.94 1.74
C ASP A 138 9.04 14.49 0.41
N GLY A 139 8.26 13.40 0.40
CA GLY A 139 7.61 12.88 -0.79
C GLY A 139 8.55 12.23 -1.81
N THR A 140 9.84 12.10 -1.51
CA THR A 140 10.81 11.44 -2.39
C THR A 140 10.48 9.96 -2.56
N PRO A 141 10.86 9.31 -3.68
CA PRO A 141 10.55 7.90 -3.91
C PRO A 141 11.10 7.00 -2.79
N CYS A 142 10.22 6.22 -2.14
CA CYS A 142 10.57 5.36 -1.01
C CYS A 142 9.68 4.11 -0.96
N GLU A 143 10.27 2.95 -0.67
CA GLU A 143 9.57 1.67 -0.51
C GLU A 143 9.87 0.99 0.82
N ARG A 144 10.50 1.73 1.74
CA ARG A 144 10.95 1.23 3.02
C ARG A 144 9.95 1.64 4.10
N TYR A 145 9.33 0.64 4.71
CA TYR A 145 8.46 0.85 5.85
C TYR A 145 9.22 0.85 7.18
N ILE A 146 8.85 1.77 8.06
CA ILE A 146 9.17 1.73 9.48
C ILE A 146 7.90 1.87 10.31
N ASN A 147 7.97 1.43 11.57
CA ASN A 147 6.98 1.81 12.57
C ASN A 147 7.49 3.02 13.34
N CYS A 148 6.60 3.98 13.57
CA CYS A 148 6.86 5.15 14.40
C CYS A 148 7.48 4.72 15.73
N ALA A 149 8.58 5.38 16.08
CA ALA A 149 9.37 5.07 17.25
C ALA A 149 8.67 5.45 18.57
N ASN A 150 7.63 6.29 18.52
CA ASN A 150 6.74 6.49 19.66
C ASN A 150 5.95 5.19 19.93
N PRO A 151 6.13 4.56 21.12
CA PRO A 151 5.49 3.29 21.44
C PRO A 151 3.97 3.34 21.53
N GLU A 152 3.37 4.51 21.77
CA GLU A 152 1.92 4.70 21.82
C GLU A 152 1.31 4.93 20.42
N CYS A 153 2.09 5.49 19.50
CA CYS A 153 1.65 5.75 18.13
C CYS A 153 1.74 4.49 17.26
N ASN A 154 2.95 3.93 17.11
CA ASN A 154 3.23 2.75 16.29
C ASN A 154 2.71 2.81 14.82
N ARG A 155 2.42 4.01 14.28
CA ARG A 155 1.99 4.19 12.89
C ARG A 155 3.08 3.69 11.94
N GLN A 156 2.69 2.95 10.91
CA GLN A 156 3.61 2.54 9.85
C GLN A 156 3.70 3.65 8.80
N ILE A 157 4.93 4.02 8.40
CA ILE A 157 5.19 5.09 7.42
C ILE A 157 6.31 4.66 6.45
N LEU A 158 6.21 5.11 5.20
CA LEU A 158 7.30 4.99 4.23
C LEU A 158 8.37 6.03 4.57
N THR A 159 9.58 5.61 4.87
CA THR A 159 10.64 6.52 5.31
C THR A 159 12.01 6.00 4.93
N SER A 160 12.76 6.85 4.23
CA SER A 160 14.17 6.68 3.94
C SER A 160 14.98 6.55 5.23
N GLU A 161 16.17 5.97 5.14
CA GLU A 161 17.05 5.91 6.31
C GLU A 161 17.39 7.32 6.80
N GLU A 162 17.69 8.24 5.88
CA GLU A 162 18.00 9.63 6.20
C GLU A 162 16.88 10.31 7.01
N ASN A 163 15.63 10.24 6.55
CA ASN A 163 14.53 10.84 7.29
C ASN A 163 14.20 10.11 8.60
N GLU A 164 14.39 8.78 8.68
CA GLU A 164 14.27 8.08 9.97
C GLU A 164 15.33 8.60 10.96
N HIS A 165 16.58 8.75 10.52
CA HIS A 165 17.67 9.29 11.33
C HIS A 165 17.38 10.73 11.79
N LYS A 166 16.90 11.57 10.86
CA LYS A 166 16.56 12.97 11.09
C LYS A 166 15.40 13.12 12.07
N HIS A 167 14.32 12.35 11.89
CA HIS A 167 13.10 12.43 12.68
C HIS A 167 13.11 11.51 13.92
N LEU A 168 14.26 10.93 14.30
CA LEU A 168 14.36 10.00 15.44
C LEU A 168 13.31 8.87 15.34
N GLY A 169 13.02 8.41 14.12
CA GLY A 169 11.98 7.43 13.80
C GLY A 169 10.54 7.82 14.16
N GLY A 170 10.28 9.05 14.62
CA GLY A 170 8.93 9.54 14.91
C GLY A 170 8.22 10.02 13.64
N CYS A 171 6.91 9.80 13.51
CA CYS A 171 6.11 10.23 12.35
C CYS A 171 5.69 11.71 12.36
N SER A 172 5.99 12.41 13.45
CA SER A 172 5.75 13.83 13.70
C SER A 172 6.74 14.33 14.75
N LEU A 173 6.92 15.65 14.87
CA LEU A 173 7.74 16.23 15.92
C LEU A 173 7.34 15.74 17.32
N GLU A 174 6.04 15.74 17.63
CA GLU A 174 5.49 15.22 18.88
C GLU A 174 5.92 13.76 19.14
N CYS A 175 5.85 12.90 18.11
CA CYS A 175 6.29 11.52 18.25
C CYS A 175 7.81 11.39 18.40
N SER A 176 8.59 12.24 17.74
CA SER A 176 10.05 12.29 17.87
C SER A 176 10.47 12.66 19.29
N GLN A 177 9.74 13.56 19.95
CA GLN A 177 9.98 14.05 21.31
C GLN A 177 9.55 13.06 22.42
N HIS A 178 8.89 11.94 22.08
CA HIS A 178 8.34 11.04 23.08
C HIS A 178 9.42 10.50 24.04
N PRO A 179 9.24 10.56 25.38
CA PRO A 179 10.29 10.20 26.35
C PRO A 179 10.72 8.72 26.28
N ALA A 180 9.82 7.85 25.82
CA ALA A 180 10.10 6.43 25.61
C ALA A 180 10.43 6.06 24.15
N ASN A 181 10.88 7.01 23.31
CA ASN A 181 11.18 6.80 21.90
C ASN A 181 12.10 5.58 21.67
N ARG A 182 11.63 4.62 20.85
CA ARG A 182 12.30 3.34 20.58
C ARG A 182 13.57 3.50 19.74
N TYR A 183 13.63 4.50 18.87
CA TYR A 183 14.78 4.80 18.04
C TYR A 183 15.94 5.31 18.90
N VAL A 184 15.67 6.28 19.78
CA VAL A 184 16.64 6.80 20.77
C VAL A 184 17.23 5.65 21.59
N LYS A 185 16.37 4.75 22.11
CA LYS A 185 16.80 3.55 22.86
C LYS A 185 17.61 2.56 22.01
N LYS A 186 17.17 2.29 20.78
CA LYS A 186 17.83 1.35 19.86
C LYS A 186 19.26 1.78 19.53
N TYR A 187 19.49 3.08 19.37
CA TYR A 187 20.79 3.65 18.99
C TYR A 187 21.58 4.23 20.19
N ASN A 188 21.07 4.10 21.42
CA ASN A 188 21.68 4.62 22.64
C ASN A 188 22.08 6.11 22.54
N LEU A 189 21.20 6.94 21.97
CA LEU A 189 21.49 8.37 21.82
C LEU A 189 21.48 9.11 23.16
N THR A 190 22.40 10.05 23.32
CA THR A 190 22.48 10.95 24.47
C THR A 190 21.40 12.04 24.40
N GLU A 191 21.09 12.64 25.56
CA GLU A 191 20.15 13.77 25.62
C GLU A 191 20.60 14.95 24.75
N ALA A 192 21.91 15.19 24.65
CA ALA A 192 22.48 16.24 23.80
C ALA A 192 22.25 15.97 22.30
N GLU A 193 22.50 14.75 21.83
CA GLU A 193 22.26 14.36 20.43
C GLU A 193 20.78 14.42 20.06
N VAL A 194 19.89 14.03 20.99
CA VAL A 194 18.45 14.12 20.80
C VAL A 194 18.01 15.58 20.72
N ALA A 195 18.45 16.42 21.66
CA ALA A 195 18.11 17.84 21.70
C ALA A 195 18.59 18.57 20.43
N GLU A 196 19.78 18.26 19.93
CA GLU A 196 20.31 18.84 18.69
C GLU A 196 19.41 18.52 17.48
N ARG A 197 19.00 17.26 17.30
CA ARG A 197 18.13 16.87 16.18
C ARG A 197 16.73 17.48 16.31
N LEU A 198 16.17 17.50 17.51
CA LEU A 198 14.85 18.11 17.75
C LEU A 198 14.87 19.62 17.45
N ALA A 199 15.93 20.33 17.85
CA ALA A 199 16.09 21.75 17.53
C ALA A 199 16.14 22.02 16.01
N LEU A 200 16.78 21.13 15.24
CA LEU A 200 16.79 21.21 13.78
C LEU A 200 15.40 20.97 13.16
N LEU A 201 14.59 20.07 13.73
CA LEU A 201 13.22 19.82 13.26
C LEU A 201 12.30 21.00 13.55
N GLU A 202 12.38 21.56 14.76
CA GLU A 202 11.60 22.73 15.18
C GLU A 202 11.88 23.95 14.29
N ALA A 203 13.12 24.11 13.83
CA ALA A 203 13.49 25.21 12.94
C ALA A 203 12.91 25.09 11.51
N VAL A 204 12.42 23.92 11.10
CA VAL A 204 11.85 23.66 9.77
C VAL A 204 10.32 23.76 9.76
N GLU A 205 9.66 23.59 10.91
CA GLU A 205 8.19 23.75 11.04
C GLU A 205 7.74 25.22 11.17
N VAL A 206 8.68 26.19 11.18
CA VAL A 206 8.42 27.66 11.28
C VAL A 206 8.42 28.34 9.91
#